data_AF-A0A4Y1X5A9-F1
#
_entry.id   AF-A0A4Y1X5A9-F1
#
_cell.length_a   1.000
_cell.length_b   1.000
_cell.length_c   1.000
_cell.angle_alpha   90.00
_cell.angle_beta   90.00
_cell.angle_gamma   90.00
#
_symmetry.space_group_name_H-M   'P 1'
#
loop_
_entity.id
_entity.type
_entity.pdbx_description
1 polymer ?
#
loop_
_entity_poly.entity_id
_entity_poly.type
_entity_poly.pdbx_seq_one_letter_code
_entity_poly.pdbx_strand_id
1 'polypeptide(L)'
;MIGEIYADFLDLDDERDISTSNRQQYIEDDERYRLLIAHVSVLLKEIKNKWTDLRKEHATQRILTDNPAIKEWYDNLKSNTKKYAKKLFSTIESMHFDKGEENKKELLKYGILAFERLKVAEKLDFIEDEGIEDIVKYGEIFSDLQDIEATLYWEIANERVKVIRQLAESCDSNAKERVLQKHIFDNLWLLNPAWERATKGSERFEEKVATEFGKVTNSLTEEEKKGRFDIRYRSSAGKHIIIELKRYIPTYKVDIYDLHRQIDKYKSALRKCLRDIGKENEPIEAICIIGDKVLNDMTISEANEKMKGDGRILSYDLVINDSLESYQEYLDSQKEVGKLKELINKI
;
A
#
# COMPACT_ATOMS: atom_id res chain seq x y z
N MET A 1 -14.29 -22.64 -41.16
CA MET A 1 -15.76 -22.74 -41.05
C MET A 1 -16.32 -22.31 -42.40
N ILE A 2 -17.25 -23.07 -42.97
CA ILE A 2 -17.90 -22.78 -44.26
C ILE A 2 -19.40 -22.68 -43.98
N GLY A 3 -20.08 -21.73 -44.61
CA GLY A 3 -21.52 -21.54 -44.51
C GLY A 3 -22.08 -21.00 -45.82
N GLU A 4 -23.37 -21.20 -46.03
CA GLU A 4 -24.10 -20.79 -47.24
C GLU A 4 -25.20 -19.80 -46.85
N ILE A 5 -25.47 -18.82 -47.71
CA ILE A 5 -26.54 -17.82 -47.54
C ILE A 5 -27.56 -18.06 -48.65
N TYR A 6 -28.81 -18.28 -48.27
CA TYR A 6 -29.93 -18.38 -49.21
C TYR A 6 -30.54 -16.99 -49.39
N ALA A 7 -30.49 -16.47 -50.61
CA ALA A 7 -30.92 -15.11 -50.95
C ALA A 7 -31.77 -15.11 -52.23
N ASP A 8 -32.85 -15.90 -52.21
CA ASP A 8 -33.73 -16.15 -53.37
C ASP A 8 -34.39 -14.87 -53.92
N PHE A 9 -34.43 -13.80 -53.14
CA PHE A 9 -34.95 -12.49 -53.55
C PHE A 9 -34.03 -11.72 -54.51
N LEU A 10 -32.84 -12.22 -54.81
CA LEU A 10 -31.89 -11.61 -55.75
C LEU A 10 -32.17 -11.99 -57.22
N ASP A 11 -32.89 -13.09 -57.46
CA ASP A 11 -33.06 -13.71 -58.78
C ASP A 11 -34.56 -13.89 -59.09
N LEU A 12 -35.22 -12.77 -59.41
CA LEU A 12 -36.64 -12.74 -59.79
C LEU A 12 -36.76 -12.76 -61.31
N ASP A 13 -37.46 -13.76 -61.86
CA ASP A 13 -37.60 -14.02 -63.30
C ASP A 13 -38.13 -12.82 -64.12
N ASP A 14 -38.92 -11.95 -63.48
CA ASP A 14 -39.58 -10.80 -64.12
C ASP A 14 -38.82 -9.47 -63.98
N GLU A 15 -37.63 -9.47 -63.37
CA GLU A 15 -36.84 -8.26 -63.13
C GLU A 15 -35.54 -8.20 -63.94
N ARG A 16 -34.94 -7.00 -64.02
CA ARG A 16 -33.64 -6.81 -64.66
C ARG A 16 -32.52 -7.45 -63.82
N ASP A 17 -31.51 -7.97 -64.52
CA ASP A 17 -30.30 -8.56 -63.94
C ASP A 17 -29.64 -7.56 -62.96
N ILE A 18 -29.36 -8.03 -61.75
CA ILE A 18 -28.76 -7.26 -60.65
C ILE A 18 -27.23 -7.20 -60.74
N SER A 19 -26.63 -8.00 -61.61
CA SER A 19 -25.18 -8.04 -61.79
C SER A 19 -24.68 -6.89 -62.67
N THR A 20 -23.47 -6.41 -62.37
CA THR A 20 -22.77 -5.47 -63.25
C THR A 20 -22.39 -6.16 -64.57
N SER A 21 -22.07 -5.39 -65.61
CA SER A 21 -21.77 -5.95 -66.95
C SER A 21 -20.61 -6.96 -66.97
N ASN A 22 -19.71 -6.93 -65.97
CA ASN A 22 -18.62 -7.90 -65.82
C ASN A 22 -19.01 -9.16 -65.01
N ARG A 23 -20.23 -9.20 -64.44
CA ARG A 23 -20.80 -10.26 -63.62
C ARG A 23 -19.97 -10.66 -62.39
N GLN A 24 -19.14 -9.74 -61.90
CA GLN A 24 -18.32 -9.96 -60.70
C GLN A 24 -18.87 -9.23 -59.47
N GLN A 25 -19.82 -8.31 -59.66
CA GLN A 25 -20.37 -7.48 -58.61
C GLN A 25 -21.87 -7.28 -58.81
N TYR A 26 -22.55 -6.93 -57.73
CA TYR A 26 -23.93 -6.47 -57.77
C TYR A 26 -23.99 -4.95 -57.89
N ILE A 27 -25.08 -4.43 -58.46
CA ILE A 27 -25.35 -2.99 -58.51
C ILE A 27 -25.71 -2.52 -57.09
N GLU A 28 -24.85 -1.73 -56.44
CA GLU A 28 -25.00 -1.41 -55.02
C GLU A 28 -26.23 -0.54 -54.68
N ASP A 29 -26.70 0.25 -55.65
CA ASP A 29 -27.89 1.08 -55.49
C ASP A 29 -29.21 0.29 -55.60
N ASP A 30 -29.15 -0.96 -56.09
CA ASP A 30 -30.31 -1.84 -56.23
C ASP A 30 -30.92 -2.16 -54.85
N GLU A 31 -32.25 -2.12 -54.77
CA GLU A 31 -32.98 -2.37 -53.53
C GLU A 31 -32.73 -3.79 -53.00
N ARG A 32 -32.58 -4.78 -53.88
CA ARG A 32 -32.31 -6.18 -53.53
C ARG A 32 -30.90 -6.34 -52.95
N TYR A 33 -29.91 -5.59 -53.45
CA TYR A 33 -28.57 -5.58 -52.86
C TYR A 33 -28.59 -4.99 -51.44
N ARG A 34 -29.34 -3.90 -51.23
CA ARG A 34 -29.53 -3.33 -49.89
C ARG A 34 -30.23 -4.31 -48.94
N LEU A 35 -31.23 -5.06 -49.43
CA LEU A 35 -31.88 -6.13 -48.67
C LEU A 35 -30.90 -7.26 -48.29
N LEU A 36 -30.00 -7.66 -49.19
CA LEU A 36 -28.95 -8.65 -48.92
C LEU A 36 -28.03 -8.18 -47.79
N ILE A 37 -27.52 -6.95 -47.86
CA ILE A 37 -26.65 -6.40 -46.81
C ILE A 37 -27.37 -6.35 -45.46
N ALA A 38 -28.64 -5.95 -45.44
CA ALA A 38 -29.46 -5.95 -44.22
C ALA A 38 -29.62 -7.37 -43.66
N HIS A 39 -29.92 -8.35 -44.51
CA HIS A 39 -30.07 -9.76 -44.13
C HIS A 39 -28.78 -10.34 -43.55
N VAL A 40 -27.64 -10.14 -44.22
CA VAL A 40 -26.33 -10.59 -43.76
C VAL A 40 -25.96 -9.91 -42.43
N SER A 41 -26.26 -8.62 -42.27
CA SER A 41 -26.00 -7.90 -41.02
C SER A 41 -26.75 -8.51 -39.83
N VAL A 42 -27.99 -8.95 -40.03
CA VAL A 42 -28.77 -9.67 -38.99
C VAL A 42 -28.10 -11.00 -38.65
N LEU A 43 -27.73 -11.81 -39.64
CA LEU A 43 -27.06 -13.09 -39.43
C LEU A 43 -25.72 -12.92 -38.70
N LEU A 44 -24.91 -11.94 -39.10
CA LEU A 44 -23.63 -11.64 -38.45
C LEU A 44 -23.85 -11.23 -36.98
N LYS A 45 -24.89 -10.45 -36.69
CA LYS A 45 -25.25 -10.08 -35.32
C LYS A 45 -25.65 -11.30 -34.49
N GLU A 46 -26.45 -12.21 -35.05
CA GLU A 46 -26.82 -13.47 -34.38
C GLU A 46 -25.60 -14.35 -34.10
N ILE A 47 -24.72 -14.52 -35.08
CA ILE A 47 -23.47 -15.28 -34.94
C ILE A 47 -22.59 -14.66 -33.85
N LYS A 48 -22.40 -13.33 -33.88
CA LYS A 48 -21.63 -12.60 -32.86
C LYS A 48 -22.18 -12.83 -31.46
N ASN A 49 -23.51 -12.80 -31.29
CA ASN A 49 -24.15 -13.04 -30.00
C ASN A 49 -23.91 -14.47 -29.52
N LYS A 50 -24.13 -15.48 -30.37
CA LYS A 50 -23.85 -16.89 -30.04
C LYS A 50 -22.40 -17.11 -29.62
N TRP A 51 -21.45 -16.51 -30.33
CA TRP A 51 -20.03 -16.57 -29.97
C TRP A 51 -19.72 -15.87 -28.64
N THR A 52 -20.45 -14.84 -28.29
CA THR A 52 -20.30 -14.14 -27.00
C THR A 52 -20.84 -15.01 -25.86
N ASP A 53 -21.97 -15.68 -26.07
CA ASP A 53 -22.58 -16.57 -25.08
C ASP A 53 -21.70 -17.79 -24.80
N LEU A 54 -21.20 -18.45 -25.85
CA LEU A 54 -20.26 -19.57 -25.71
C LEU A 54 -18.97 -19.17 -24.97
N ARG A 55 -18.46 -17.96 -25.22
CA ARG A 55 -17.30 -17.44 -24.49
C ARG A 55 -17.60 -17.23 -23.02
N LYS A 56 -18.77 -16.70 -22.67
CA LYS A 56 -19.18 -16.50 -21.27
C LYS A 56 -19.32 -17.84 -20.54
N GLU A 57 -19.86 -18.86 -21.20
CA GLU A 57 -20.05 -20.20 -20.65
C GLU A 57 -18.72 -20.88 -20.28
N HIS A 58 -17.73 -20.82 -21.18
CA HIS A 58 -16.44 -21.47 -20.98
C HIS A 58 -15.35 -20.57 -20.35
N ALA A 59 -15.66 -19.29 -20.09
CA ALA A 59 -14.70 -18.29 -19.61
C ALA A 59 -13.90 -18.75 -18.39
N THR A 60 -14.60 -19.24 -17.36
CA THR A 60 -13.95 -19.69 -16.12
C THR A 60 -13.01 -20.86 -16.39
N GLN A 61 -13.48 -21.90 -17.07
CA GLN A 61 -12.65 -23.08 -17.36
C GLN A 61 -11.39 -22.70 -18.15
N ARG A 62 -11.54 -21.84 -19.16
CA ARG A 62 -10.43 -21.39 -19.98
C ARG A 62 -9.41 -20.58 -19.19
N ILE A 63 -9.84 -19.52 -18.50
CA ILE A 63 -8.96 -18.65 -17.69
C ILE A 63 -8.18 -19.47 -16.65
N LEU A 64 -8.86 -20.40 -15.96
CA LEU A 64 -8.23 -21.23 -14.94
C LEU A 64 -7.26 -22.27 -15.52
N THR A 65 -7.49 -22.75 -16.75
CA THR A 65 -6.59 -23.68 -17.45
C THR A 65 -5.34 -22.95 -17.93
N ASP A 66 -5.51 -21.75 -18.50
CA ASP A 66 -4.42 -20.99 -19.11
C ASP A 66 -3.57 -20.22 -18.09
N ASN A 67 -4.09 -19.99 -16.88
CA ASN A 67 -3.44 -19.18 -15.84
C ASN A 67 -3.41 -19.90 -14.48
N PRO A 68 -2.39 -20.74 -14.21
CA PRO A 68 -2.28 -21.51 -12.95
C PRO A 68 -2.32 -20.65 -11.68
N ALA A 69 -1.73 -19.45 -11.70
CA ALA A 69 -1.75 -18.53 -10.55
C ALA A 69 -3.15 -17.99 -10.26
N ILE A 70 -3.96 -17.74 -11.30
CA ILE A 70 -5.36 -17.31 -11.14
C ILE A 70 -6.19 -18.47 -10.59
N LYS A 71 -5.88 -19.70 -10.99
CA LYS A 71 -6.50 -20.91 -10.42
C LYS A 71 -6.23 -21.06 -8.93
N GLU A 72 -4.99 -20.91 -8.50
CA GLU A 72 -4.65 -20.94 -7.07
C GLU A 72 -5.41 -19.85 -6.28
N TRP A 73 -5.41 -18.61 -6.79
CA TRP A 73 -6.19 -17.52 -6.22
C TRP A 73 -7.68 -17.85 -6.11
N TYR A 74 -8.28 -18.33 -7.19
CA TYR A 74 -9.70 -18.69 -7.26
C TYR A 74 -10.05 -19.84 -6.31
N ASP A 75 -9.18 -20.83 -6.18
CA ASP A 75 -9.37 -21.99 -5.32
C ASP A 75 -9.43 -21.60 -3.84
N ASN A 76 -8.64 -20.59 -3.44
CA ASN A 76 -8.59 -20.02 -2.09
C ASN A 76 -9.79 -19.11 -1.72
N LEU A 77 -10.65 -18.76 -2.67
CA LEU A 77 -11.86 -17.96 -2.40
C LEU A 77 -12.91 -18.78 -1.62
N LYS A 78 -13.67 -18.09 -0.75
CA LYS A 78 -14.83 -18.70 -0.08
C LYS A 78 -15.91 -19.05 -1.11
N SER A 79 -16.68 -20.11 -0.84
CA SER A 79 -17.70 -20.59 -1.80
C SER A 79 -18.70 -19.52 -2.23
N ASN A 80 -19.06 -18.60 -1.33
CA ASN A 80 -20.00 -17.51 -1.61
C ASN A 80 -19.38 -16.36 -2.44
N THR A 81 -18.04 -16.23 -2.48
CA THR A 81 -17.38 -15.18 -3.27
C THR A 81 -17.00 -15.66 -4.68
N LYS A 82 -16.88 -16.98 -4.89
CA LYS A 82 -16.54 -17.58 -6.20
C LYS A 82 -17.53 -17.21 -7.31
N LYS A 83 -18.80 -16.92 -7.00
CA LYS A 83 -19.80 -16.49 -8.01
C LYS A 83 -19.42 -15.15 -8.66
N TYR A 84 -18.91 -14.21 -7.88
CA TYR A 84 -18.48 -12.89 -8.37
C TYR A 84 -17.21 -12.99 -9.22
N ALA A 85 -16.29 -13.91 -8.88
CA ALA A 85 -15.08 -14.16 -9.67
C ALA A 85 -15.41 -14.80 -11.03
N LYS A 86 -16.39 -15.73 -11.06
CA LYS A 86 -16.91 -16.27 -12.33
C LYS A 86 -17.51 -15.17 -13.20
N LYS A 87 -18.27 -14.24 -12.60
CA LYS A 87 -18.85 -13.09 -13.31
C LYS A 87 -17.75 -12.21 -13.93
N LEU A 88 -16.71 -11.88 -13.15
CA LEU A 88 -15.51 -11.17 -13.61
C LEU A 88 -14.88 -11.83 -14.83
N PHE A 89 -14.64 -13.14 -14.75
CA PHE A 89 -14.06 -13.92 -15.84
C PHE A 89 -14.94 -13.88 -17.10
N SER A 90 -16.24 -14.13 -16.96
CA SER A 90 -17.18 -14.10 -18.08
C SER A 90 -17.26 -12.72 -18.72
N THR A 91 -17.22 -11.64 -17.93
CA THR A 91 -17.25 -10.27 -18.45
C THR A 91 -15.99 -9.90 -19.23
N ILE A 92 -14.80 -10.19 -18.69
CA ILE A 92 -13.55 -9.93 -19.41
C ILE A 92 -13.48 -10.74 -20.71
N GLU A 93 -14.03 -11.96 -20.73
CA GLU A 93 -14.00 -12.80 -21.93
C GLU A 93 -14.99 -12.41 -23.02
N SER A 94 -16.09 -11.74 -22.66
CA SER A 94 -17.03 -11.19 -23.64
C SER A 94 -16.54 -9.91 -24.31
N MET A 95 -15.58 -9.21 -23.70
CA MET A 95 -14.99 -8.00 -24.28
C MET A 95 -14.24 -8.31 -25.59
N HIS A 96 -14.51 -7.51 -26.61
CA HIS A 96 -13.79 -7.54 -27.88
C HIS A 96 -12.76 -6.42 -27.87
N PHE A 97 -11.48 -6.77 -27.99
CA PHE A 97 -10.40 -5.81 -28.16
C PHE A 97 -9.89 -5.90 -29.60
N ASP A 98 -9.80 -4.76 -30.27
CA ASP A 98 -9.22 -4.67 -31.62
C ASP A 98 -7.71 -5.01 -31.64
N LYS A 99 -7.07 -5.08 -30.45
CA LYS A 99 -5.65 -5.37 -30.26
C LYS A 99 -5.42 -6.56 -29.32
N GLY A 100 -5.61 -7.79 -29.81
CA GLY A 100 -4.96 -9.03 -29.32
C GLY A 100 -5.19 -9.49 -27.86
N GLU A 101 -4.55 -10.62 -27.50
CA GLU A 101 -4.66 -11.29 -26.19
C GLU A 101 -3.91 -10.60 -25.04
N GLU A 102 -2.92 -9.74 -25.29
CA GLU A 102 -2.14 -9.07 -24.24
C GLU A 102 -3.00 -8.16 -23.35
N ASN A 103 -3.92 -7.40 -23.94
CA ASN A 103 -4.86 -6.56 -23.20
C ASN A 103 -5.74 -7.38 -22.24
N LYS A 104 -6.06 -8.63 -22.57
CA LYS A 104 -6.88 -9.48 -21.70
C LYS A 104 -6.15 -9.87 -20.41
N LYS A 105 -4.84 -10.13 -20.48
CA LYS A 105 -4.04 -10.46 -19.29
C LYS A 105 -3.97 -9.27 -18.32
N GLU A 106 -3.77 -8.07 -18.85
CA GLU A 106 -3.78 -6.86 -18.02
C GLU A 106 -5.15 -6.64 -17.37
N LEU A 107 -6.22 -6.82 -18.11
CA LEU A 107 -7.58 -6.70 -17.57
C LEU A 107 -7.90 -7.75 -16.51
N LEU A 108 -7.42 -8.98 -16.66
CA LEU A 108 -7.52 -9.99 -15.61
C LEU A 108 -6.77 -9.57 -14.35
N LYS A 109 -5.55 -9.04 -14.48
CA LYS A 109 -4.76 -8.55 -13.35
C LYS A 109 -5.49 -7.43 -12.61
N TYR A 110 -5.96 -6.42 -13.35
CA TYR A 110 -6.68 -5.28 -12.80
C TYR A 110 -8.02 -5.69 -12.18
N GLY A 111 -8.77 -6.55 -12.86
CA GLY A 111 -10.04 -7.07 -12.37
C GLY A 111 -9.92 -7.88 -11.07
N ILE A 112 -8.88 -8.71 -10.94
CA ILE A 112 -8.60 -9.47 -9.71
C ILE A 112 -8.25 -8.54 -8.53
N LEU A 113 -7.48 -7.47 -8.78
CA LEU A 113 -7.16 -6.48 -7.75
C LEU A 113 -8.42 -5.73 -7.26
N ALA A 114 -9.28 -5.30 -8.19
CA ALA A 114 -10.56 -4.67 -7.86
C ALA A 114 -11.46 -5.63 -7.06
N PHE A 115 -11.54 -6.90 -7.48
CA PHE A 115 -12.26 -7.94 -6.78
C PHE A 115 -11.80 -8.09 -5.32
N GLU A 116 -10.48 -8.21 -5.07
CA GLU A 116 -9.97 -8.39 -3.71
C GLU A 116 -10.26 -7.19 -2.81
N ARG A 117 -10.28 -5.98 -3.38
CA ARG A 117 -10.68 -4.78 -2.63
C ARG A 117 -12.16 -4.75 -2.30
N LEU A 118 -13.04 -5.04 -3.26
CA LEU A 118 -14.48 -5.15 -3.02
C LEU A 118 -14.79 -6.24 -1.99
N LYS A 119 -14.03 -7.34 -1.99
CA LYS A 119 -14.12 -8.39 -0.98
C LYS A 119 -13.74 -7.91 0.42
N VAL A 120 -12.66 -7.12 0.56
CA VAL A 120 -12.26 -6.53 1.85
C VAL A 120 -13.29 -5.49 2.33
N ALA A 121 -13.85 -4.71 1.42
CA ALA A 121 -14.88 -3.71 1.71
C ALA A 121 -16.29 -4.30 1.90
N GLU A 122 -16.46 -5.62 1.78
CA GLU A 122 -17.75 -6.33 1.83
C GLU A 122 -18.78 -5.87 0.77
N LYS A 123 -18.31 -5.39 -0.40
CA LYS A 123 -19.11 -4.82 -1.50
C LYS A 123 -19.01 -5.63 -2.80
N LEU A 124 -18.95 -6.96 -2.72
CA LEU A 124 -18.83 -7.81 -3.92
C LEU A 124 -20.11 -7.85 -4.77
N ASP A 125 -21.26 -7.54 -4.17
CA ASP A 125 -22.55 -7.34 -4.82
C ASP A 125 -22.54 -6.28 -5.93
N PHE A 126 -21.69 -5.25 -5.84
CA PHE A 126 -21.47 -4.28 -6.94
C PHE A 126 -21.09 -4.93 -8.28
N ILE A 127 -20.41 -6.09 -8.25
CA ILE A 127 -20.08 -6.84 -9.47
C ILE A 127 -21.34 -7.44 -10.13
N GLU A 128 -22.38 -7.71 -9.33
CA GLU A 128 -23.65 -8.28 -9.76
C GLU A 128 -24.57 -7.20 -10.37
N ASP A 129 -24.60 -6.01 -9.77
CA ASP A 129 -25.56 -4.95 -10.11
C ASP A 129 -25.13 -4.05 -11.29
N GLU A 130 -23.88 -3.58 -11.31
CA GLU A 130 -23.41 -2.57 -12.28
C GLU A 130 -22.72 -3.20 -13.52
N GLY A 131 -22.26 -4.44 -13.41
CA GLY A 131 -21.52 -5.12 -14.47
C GLY A 131 -20.08 -4.62 -14.63
N ILE A 132 -19.15 -5.55 -14.78
CA ILE A 132 -17.70 -5.25 -14.86
C ILE A 132 -17.29 -4.52 -16.15
N GLU A 133 -18.17 -4.44 -17.15
CA GLU A 133 -17.93 -3.70 -18.40
C GLU A 133 -17.70 -2.21 -18.16
N ASP A 134 -18.38 -1.64 -17.18
CA ASP A 134 -18.17 -0.27 -16.74
C ASP A 134 -16.95 -0.18 -15.81
N ILE A 135 -16.77 -1.14 -14.87
CA ILE A 135 -15.60 -1.21 -13.98
C ILE A 135 -14.26 -1.25 -14.73
N VAL A 136 -14.22 -1.91 -15.89
CA VAL A 136 -13.03 -2.01 -16.75
C VAL A 136 -12.86 -0.80 -17.67
N LYS A 137 -13.95 -0.14 -18.09
CA LYS A 137 -13.90 1.14 -18.79
C LYS A 137 -13.49 2.28 -17.87
N TYR A 138 -13.82 2.19 -16.59
CA TYR A 138 -13.39 3.10 -15.55
C TYR A 138 -11.95 2.81 -15.13
N GLY A 139 -10.99 3.22 -15.97
CA GLY A 139 -9.72 3.72 -15.44
C GLY A 139 -9.93 4.72 -14.29
N GLU A 140 -11.12 5.34 -14.21
CA GLU A 140 -11.63 6.12 -13.08
C GLU A 140 -11.75 5.34 -11.76
N ILE A 141 -12.09 4.04 -11.71
CA ILE A 141 -12.04 3.28 -10.44
C ILE A 141 -10.59 3.04 -10.00
N PHE A 142 -9.64 3.03 -10.93
CA PHE A 142 -8.20 3.05 -10.63
C PHE A 142 -7.69 4.46 -10.26
N SER A 143 -8.32 5.53 -10.74
CA SER A 143 -8.15 6.89 -10.21
C SER A 143 -8.70 6.96 -8.78
N ASP A 144 -9.93 6.48 -8.56
CA ASP A 144 -10.56 6.36 -7.25
C ASP A 144 -9.71 5.50 -6.30
N LEU A 145 -8.98 4.52 -6.82
CA LEU A 145 -8.02 3.73 -6.05
C LEU A 145 -6.86 4.57 -5.52
N GLN A 146 -6.27 5.40 -6.39
CA GLN A 146 -5.22 6.34 -6.05
C GLN A 146 -5.77 7.47 -5.16
N ASP A 147 -7.01 7.90 -5.38
CA ASP A 147 -7.70 8.91 -4.58
C ASP A 147 -8.10 8.36 -3.21
N ILE A 148 -8.48 7.09 -3.11
CA ILE A 148 -8.70 6.36 -1.85
C ILE A 148 -7.36 6.17 -1.13
N GLU A 149 -6.30 5.74 -1.82
CA GLU A 149 -4.97 5.62 -1.22
C GLU A 149 -4.44 6.97 -0.74
N ALA A 150 -4.64 8.04 -1.53
CA ALA A 150 -4.32 9.41 -1.14
C ALA A 150 -5.19 9.85 0.04
N THR A 151 -6.47 9.47 0.09
CA THR A 151 -7.37 9.77 1.20
C THR A 151 -6.94 9.04 2.48
N LEU A 152 -6.61 7.76 2.40
CA LEU A 152 -6.11 6.96 3.52
C LEU A 152 -4.76 7.49 4.01
N TYR A 153 -3.86 7.83 3.08
CA TYR A 153 -2.58 8.41 3.45
C TYR A 153 -2.74 9.82 4.02
N TRP A 154 -3.71 10.61 3.55
CA TRP A 154 -4.07 11.91 4.14
C TRP A 154 -4.60 11.75 5.57
N GLU A 155 -5.39 10.70 5.86
CA GLU A 155 -5.82 10.38 7.23
C GLU A 155 -4.63 10.01 8.11
N ILE A 156 -3.77 9.11 7.63
CA ILE A 156 -2.54 8.72 8.32
C ILE A 156 -1.67 9.95 8.60
N ALA A 157 -1.45 10.80 7.60
CA ALA A 157 -0.65 12.03 7.74
C ALA A 157 -1.26 12.97 8.79
N ASN A 158 -2.57 13.14 8.83
CA ASN A 158 -3.24 13.94 9.87
C ASN A 158 -3.08 13.33 11.27
N GLU A 159 -3.23 12.01 11.40
CA GLU A 159 -3.00 11.33 12.69
C GLU A 159 -1.56 11.50 13.16
N ARG A 160 -0.59 11.38 12.24
CA ARG A 160 0.82 11.62 12.53
C ARG A 160 1.09 13.05 12.95
N VAL A 161 0.49 14.05 12.28
CA VAL A 161 0.58 15.46 12.71
C VAL A 161 0.05 15.65 14.13
N LYS A 162 -1.07 15.00 14.50
CA LYS A 162 -1.58 15.04 15.88
C LYS A 162 -0.59 14.44 16.88
N VAL A 163 0.02 13.29 16.56
CA VAL A 163 1.04 12.66 17.40
C VAL A 163 2.26 13.59 17.59
N ILE A 164 2.72 14.23 16.51
CA ILE A 164 3.88 15.14 16.58
C ILE A 164 3.54 16.37 17.44
N ARG A 165 2.33 16.93 17.31
CA ARG A 165 1.88 18.05 18.16
C ARG A 165 1.81 17.65 19.63
N GLN A 166 1.32 16.46 19.96
CA GLN A 166 1.32 15.95 21.34
C GLN A 166 2.73 15.77 21.91
N LEU A 167 3.69 15.33 21.08
CA LEU A 167 5.09 15.29 21.47
C LEU A 167 5.64 16.69 21.74
N ALA A 168 5.33 17.67 20.87
CA ALA A 168 5.73 19.06 21.05
C ALA A 168 5.16 19.67 22.35
N GLU A 169 3.86 19.50 22.59
CA GLU A 169 3.21 19.94 23.84
C GLU A 169 3.83 19.28 25.08
N SER A 170 4.23 18.01 24.98
CA SER A 170 4.94 17.30 26.05
C SER A 170 6.34 17.85 26.29
N CYS A 171 7.01 18.35 25.24
CA CYS A 171 8.28 19.04 25.37
C CYS A 171 8.11 20.43 26.00
N ASP A 172 7.13 21.20 25.53
CA ASP A 172 6.81 22.56 26.03
C ASP A 172 6.41 22.57 27.51
N SER A 173 5.62 21.58 27.92
CA SER A 173 5.25 21.37 29.33
C SER A 173 6.35 20.70 30.16
N ASN A 174 7.50 20.42 29.56
CA ASN A 174 8.65 19.74 30.16
C ASN A 174 8.25 18.43 30.87
N ALA A 175 7.45 17.60 30.19
CA ALA A 175 6.89 16.37 30.71
C ALA A 175 7.97 15.41 31.25
N LYS A 176 7.57 14.43 32.06
CA LYS A 176 8.50 13.39 32.54
C LYS A 176 9.07 12.61 31.35
N GLU A 177 10.34 12.21 31.45
CA GLU A 177 11.05 11.45 30.42
C GLU A 177 10.26 10.21 29.94
N ARG A 178 9.61 9.51 30.88
CA ARG A 178 8.70 8.38 30.59
C ARG A 178 7.56 8.71 29.61
N VAL A 179 7.04 9.93 29.65
CA VAL A 179 5.97 10.37 28.74
C VAL A 179 6.54 10.52 27.34
N LEU A 180 7.67 11.22 27.20
CA LEU A 180 8.37 11.41 25.91
C LEU A 180 8.82 10.07 25.32
N GLN A 181 9.33 9.17 26.15
CA GLN A 181 9.67 7.79 25.78
C GLN A 181 8.47 7.09 25.16
N LYS A 182 7.31 7.12 25.82
CA LYS A 182 6.09 6.48 25.28
C LYS A 182 5.75 7.03 23.89
N HIS A 183 5.76 8.36 23.73
CA HIS A 183 5.48 8.98 22.43
C HIS A 183 6.43 8.52 21.33
N ILE A 184 7.74 8.55 21.56
CA ILE A 184 8.76 8.17 20.56
C ILE A 184 8.72 6.67 20.27
N PHE A 185 8.57 5.81 21.29
CA PHE A 185 8.61 4.36 21.10
C PHE A 185 7.38 3.79 20.42
N ASP A 186 6.20 4.35 20.69
CA ASP A 186 4.98 3.95 20.01
C ASP A 186 4.97 4.47 18.55
N ASN A 187 5.87 5.40 18.21
CA ASN A 187 5.93 6.09 16.91
C ASN A 187 7.37 6.20 16.37
N LEU A 188 8.08 5.08 16.22
CA LEU A 188 9.48 5.08 15.76
C LEU A 188 9.70 5.66 14.37
N TRP A 189 8.64 5.77 13.57
CA TRP A 189 8.64 6.48 12.32
C TRP A 189 9.04 7.96 12.45
N LEU A 190 8.94 8.54 13.66
CA LEU A 190 9.47 9.88 14.00
C LEU A 190 10.99 9.97 13.86
N LEU A 191 11.72 8.86 14.06
CA LEU A 191 13.18 8.82 13.98
C LEU A 191 13.68 8.33 12.62
N ASN A 192 12.88 7.52 11.94
CA ASN A 192 13.13 7.05 10.59
C ASN A 192 11.82 6.50 9.99
N PRO A 193 11.29 7.06 8.88
CA PRO A 193 10.05 6.58 8.27
C PRO A 193 10.04 5.09 7.91
N ALA A 194 11.20 4.48 7.65
CA ALA A 194 11.32 3.05 7.37
C ALA A 194 11.02 2.15 8.59
N TRP A 195 10.89 2.73 9.79
CA TRP A 195 10.63 2.02 11.04
C TRP A 195 9.16 1.90 11.39
N GLU A 196 8.26 2.23 10.47
CA GLU A 196 6.81 1.98 10.59
C GLU A 196 6.48 0.52 10.98
N ARG A 197 7.24 -0.41 10.38
CA ARG A 197 7.10 -1.86 10.59
C ARG A 197 8.22 -2.43 11.46
N ALA A 198 8.91 -1.61 12.26
CA ALA A 198 9.90 -2.12 13.20
C ALA A 198 9.20 -3.11 14.14
N THR A 199 9.63 -4.37 14.10
CA THR A 199 8.97 -5.44 14.84
C THR A 199 9.62 -5.59 16.21
N LYS A 200 8.80 -6.06 17.15
CA LYS A 200 9.34 -6.71 18.35
C LYS A 200 10.18 -7.91 17.90
N GLY A 201 11.33 -8.12 18.52
CA GLY A 201 12.10 -9.34 18.29
C GLY A 201 11.32 -10.56 18.76
N SER A 202 11.87 -11.78 18.62
CA SER A 202 11.24 -12.95 19.26
C SER A 202 11.11 -12.71 20.77
N GLU A 203 9.97 -13.03 21.38
CA GLU A 203 9.68 -12.74 22.81
C GLU A 203 10.81 -13.21 23.73
N ARG A 204 11.35 -14.40 23.48
CA ARG A 204 12.49 -14.98 24.23
C ARG A 204 13.78 -14.17 24.11
N PHE A 205 14.02 -13.52 22.97
CA PHE A 205 15.17 -12.63 22.80
C PHE A 205 14.94 -11.29 23.51
N GLU A 206 13.72 -10.74 23.43
CA GLU A 206 13.36 -9.53 24.16
C GLU A 206 13.49 -9.71 25.68
N GLU A 207 13.05 -10.85 26.22
CA GLU A 207 13.24 -11.20 27.64
C GLU A 207 14.70 -11.26 28.05
N LYS A 208 15.56 -11.84 27.20
CA LYS A 208 17.01 -11.87 27.45
C LYS A 208 17.63 -10.48 27.43
N VAL A 209 17.27 -9.66 26.44
CA VAL A 209 17.74 -8.26 26.36
C VAL A 209 17.27 -7.47 27.58
N ALA A 210 16.00 -7.61 27.97
CA ALA A 210 15.45 -6.99 29.18
C ALA A 210 16.20 -7.46 30.44
N THR A 211 16.55 -8.73 30.53
CA THR A 211 17.32 -9.30 31.65
C THR A 211 18.75 -8.75 31.71
N GLU A 212 19.47 -8.74 30.58
CA GLU A 212 20.84 -8.20 30.54
C GLU A 212 20.86 -6.69 30.76
N PHE A 213 19.87 -5.95 30.24
CA PHE A 213 19.69 -4.54 30.54
C PHE A 213 19.37 -4.33 32.02
N GLY A 214 18.55 -5.20 32.63
CA GLY A 214 18.30 -5.24 34.08
C GLY A 214 19.58 -5.39 34.93
N LYS A 215 20.55 -6.17 34.45
CA LYS A 215 21.85 -6.32 35.13
C LYS A 215 22.70 -5.06 35.04
N VAL A 216 22.68 -4.38 33.88
CA VAL A 216 23.33 -3.08 33.69
C VAL A 216 22.69 -2.00 34.57
N THR A 217 21.37 -2.08 34.81
CA THR A 217 20.65 -1.07 35.60
C THR A 217 20.73 -1.30 37.11
N ASN A 218 21.08 -2.50 37.58
CA ASN A 218 21.31 -2.77 39.00
C ASN A 218 22.47 -1.98 39.63
N SER A 219 23.35 -1.38 38.82
CA SER A 219 24.43 -0.50 39.29
C SER A 219 24.03 0.99 39.42
N LEU A 220 22.74 1.32 39.37
CA LEU A 220 22.22 2.69 39.33
C LEU A 220 21.45 3.06 40.61
N THR A 221 21.32 4.36 40.86
CA THR A 221 20.60 4.93 42.02
C THR A 221 19.07 4.74 41.93
N GLU A 222 18.36 4.85 43.06
CA GLU A 222 16.89 4.67 43.11
C GLU A 222 16.10 5.72 42.31
N GLU A 223 16.64 6.94 42.14
CA GLU A 223 16.07 7.95 41.23
C GLU A 223 16.27 7.57 39.75
N GLU A 224 17.43 7.03 39.40
CA GLU A 224 17.69 6.48 38.08
C GLU A 224 16.82 5.25 37.78
N LYS A 225 16.51 4.42 38.79
CA LYS A 225 15.58 3.29 38.66
C LYS A 225 14.12 3.72 38.47
N LYS A 226 13.68 4.81 39.14
CA LYS A 226 12.29 5.31 39.06
C LYS A 226 11.98 6.11 37.79
N GLY A 227 13.00 6.69 37.13
CA GLY A 227 12.87 7.41 35.86
C GLY A 227 12.86 6.54 34.60
N ARG A 228 13.32 5.28 34.71
CA ARG A 228 13.59 4.40 33.56
C ARG A 228 12.45 3.41 33.31
N PHE A 229 11.62 3.71 32.32
CA PHE A 229 10.91 2.68 31.59
C PHE A 229 11.63 2.48 30.26
N ASP A 230 12.24 1.30 30.11
CA ASP A 230 12.62 0.68 28.84
C ASP A 230 13.48 1.51 27.87
N ILE A 231 14.78 1.25 27.84
CA ILE A 231 15.47 1.27 26.54
C ILE A 231 14.84 0.14 25.73
N ARG A 232 14.01 0.51 24.75
CA ARG A 232 13.33 -0.48 23.93
C ARG A 232 14.23 -0.85 22.77
N TYR A 233 14.69 -2.08 22.84
CA TYR A 233 15.21 -2.81 21.71
C TYR A 233 14.11 -2.98 20.66
N ARG A 234 14.46 -2.68 19.40
CA ARG A 234 13.68 -3.07 18.23
C ARG A 234 14.60 -3.62 17.16
N SER A 235 14.10 -4.61 16.43
CA SER A 235 14.75 -5.12 15.24
C SER A 235 14.02 -4.61 14.00
N SER A 236 14.76 -3.99 13.08
CA SER A 236 14.24 -3.62 11.77
C SER A 236 15.26 -4.01 10.70
N ALA A 237 14.86 -4.87 9.76
CA ALA A 237 15.67 -5.29 8.62
C ALA A 237 17.13 -5.72 8.97
N GLY A 238 17.31 -6.49 10.05
CA GLY A 238 18.63 -6.98 10.47
C GLY A 238 19.47 -5.97 11.26
N LYS A 239 18.91 -4.81 11.63
CA LYS A 239 19.52 -3.83 12.54
C LYS A 239 18.85 -3.87 13.91
N HIS A 240 19.64 -3.59 14.94
CA HIS A 240 19.17 -3.46 16.31
C HIS A 240 19.22 -2.01 16.76
N ILE A 241 18.11 -1.50 17.31
CA ILE A 241 17.98 -0.09 17.65
C ILE A 241 18.01 0.05 19.18
N ILE A 242 18.84 0.98 19.66
CA ILE A 242 18.90 1.44 21.05
C ILE A 242 18.53 2.91 21.04
N ILE A 243 17.55 3.31 21.86
CA ILE A 243 17.18 4.72 22.00
C ILE A 243 17.29 5.09 23.48
N GLU A 244 18.13 6.07 23.76
CA GLU A 244 18.25 6.74 25.05
C GLU A 244 17.62 8.13 24.91
N LEU A 245 16.75 8.50 25.84
CA LEU A 245 16.13 9.82 25.83
C LEU A 245 16.43 10.53 27.15
N LYS A 246 16.54 11.86 27.10
CA LYS A 246 16.47 12.72 28.28
C LYS A 246 15.21 13.55 28.24
N ARG A 247 14.74 14.04 29.38
CA ARG A 247 13.70 15.07 29.41
C ARG A 247 14.14 16.27 28.56
N TYR A 248 13.17 16.97 27.94
CA TYR A 248 13.41 18.18 27.14
C TYR A 248 14.29 19.21 27.87
N ILE A 249 13.95 19.54 29.12
CA ILE A 249 14.82 20.28 30.04
C ILE A 249 15.11 19.39 31.26
N PRO A 250 16.28 18.71 31.29
CA PRO A 250 16.71 17.91 32.43
C PRO A 250 16.88 18.76 33.68
N THR A 251 16.61 18.19 34.85
CA THR A 251 16.81 18.84 36.16
C THR A 251 18.26 18.74 36.65
N TYR A 252 19.14 18.14 35.86
CA TYR A 252 20.55 17.87 36.17
C TYR A 252 21.41 18.17 34.94
N LYS A 253 22.71 18.39 35.15
CA LYS A 253 23.64 18.59 34.03
C LYS A 253 23.81 17.26 33.29
N VAL A 254 23.56 17.29 31.98
CA VAL A 254 23.87 16.19 31.08
C VAL A 254 25.08 16.61 30.26
N ASP A 255 26.10 15.75 30.17
CA ASP A 255 27.19 15.93 29.23
C ASP A 255 27.24 14.78 28.20
N ILE A 256 28.02 14.99 27.16
CA ILE A 256 28.18 14.02 26.08
C ILE A 256 28.86 12.72 26.53
N TYR A 257 29.74 12.78 27.52
CA TYR A 257 30.44 11.60 28.03
C TYR A 257 29.50 10.71 28.82
N ASP A 258 28.52 11.29 29.51
CA ASP A 258 27.45 10.56 30.18
C ASP A 258 26.55 9.84 29.16
N LEU A 259 26.13 10.54 28.09
CA LEU A 259 25.34 9.96 27.01
C LEU A 259 26.10 8.81 26.32
N HIS A 260 27.37 9.02 26.00
CA HIS A 260 28.23 8.02 25.39
C HIS A 260 28.40 6.79 26.31
N ARG A 261 28.70 7.01 27.60
CA ARG A 261 28.85 5.93 28.59
C ARG A 261 27.54 5.14 28.76
N GLN A 262 26.40 5.81 28.71
CA GLN A 262 25.11 5.15 28.77
C GLN A 262 24.91 4.27 27.53
N ILE A 263 25.04 4.82 26.32
CA ILE A 263 24.94 4.05 25.07
C ILE A 263 25.89 2.85 25.05
N ASP A 264 27.16 3.03 25.41
CA ASP A 264 28.16 1.96 25.34
C ASP A 264 27.84 0.79 26.27
N LYS A 265 27.31 1.07 27.47
CA LYS A 265 26.81 0.03 28.38
C LYS A 265 25.71 -0.81 27.73
N TYR A 266 24.74 -0.18 27.08
CA TYR A 266 23.63 -0.90 26.44
C TYR A 266 24.07 -1.63 25.17
N LYS A 267 24.93 -1.03 24.35
CA LYS A 267 25.54 -1.71 23.20
C LYS A 267 26.31 -2.94 23.64
N SER A 268 27.09 -2.84 24.71
CA SER A 268 27.87 -3.96 25.25
C SER A 268 26.98 -5.09 25.77
N ALA A 269 25.90 -4.76 26.48
CA ALA A 269 24.91 -5.76 26.91
C ALA A 269 24.20 -6.41 25.72
N LEU A 270 23.78 -5.63 24.72
CA LEU A 270 23.12 -6.16 23.53
C LEU A 270 24.06 -7.04 22.70
N ARG A 271 25.33 -6.65 22.51
CA ARG A 271 26.36 -7.48 21.86
C ARG A 271 26.54 -8.83 22.56
N LYS A 272 26.43 -8.87 23.89
CA LYS A 272 26.45 -10.13 24.65
C LYS A 272 25.25 -11.00 24.30
N CYS A 273 24.04 -10.44 24.31
CA CYS A 273 22.84 -11.16 23.87
C CYS A 273 22.95 -11.69 22.43
N LEU A 274 23.53 -10.90 21.52
CA LEU A 274 23.71 -11.26 20.11
C LEU A 274 24.74 -12.37 19.92
N ARG A 275 25.86 -12.34 20.65
CA ARG A 275 26.86 -13.42 20.67
C ARG A 275 26.25 -14.75 21.10
N ASP A 276 25.39 -14.75 22.12
CA ASP A 276 24.75 -15.96 22.64
C ASP A 276 23.84 -16.66 21.61
N ILE A 277 23.45 -15.95 20.54
CA ILE A 277 22.61 -16.49 19.45
C ILE A 277 23.32 -16.51 18.10
N GLY A 278 24.65 -16.31 18.06
CA GLY A 278 25.44 -16.34 16.83
C GLY A 278 25.16 -15.20 15.84
N LYS A 279 24.75 -14.03 16.35
CA LYS A 279 24.39 -12.83 15.57
C LYS A 279 25.23 -11.61 15.93
N GLU A 280 26.46 -11.82 16.39
CA GLU A 280 27.36 -10.79 16.89
C GLU A 280 27.75 -9.72 15.85
N ASN A 281 27.62 -10.04 14.57
CA ASN A 281 27.93 -9.15 13.45
C ASN A 281 26.74 -8.26 13.04
N GLU A 282 25.55 -8.46 13.62
CA GLU A 282 24.39 -7.64 13.29
C GLU A 282 24.59 -6.20 13.81
N PRO A 283 24.38 -5.17 12.97
CA PRO A 283 24.62 -3.78 13.32
C PRO A 283 23.71 -3.29 14.45
N ILE A 284 24.27 -2.48 15.35
CA ILE A 284 23.54 -1.80 16.42
C ILE A 284 23.57 -0.30 16.17
N GLU A 285 22.40 0.29 16.02
CA GLU A 285 22.19 1.73 15.87
C GLU A 285 21.73 2.32 17.20
N ALA A 286 22.54 3.21 17.78
CA ALA A 286 22.21 3.89 19.04
C ALA A 286 21.86 5.35 18.79
N ILE A 287 20.73 5.80 19.34
CA ILE A 287 20.21 7.15 19.18
C ILE A 287 19.99 7.75 20.57
N CYS A 288 20.59 8.92 20.81
CA CYS A 288 20.27 9.78 21.94
C CYS A 288 19.30 10.87 21.49
N ILE A 289 18.26 11.14 22.27
CA ILE A 289 17.32 12.24 22.01
C ILE A 289 17.29 13.16 23.23
N ILE A 290 17.58 14.44 23.01
CA ILE A 290 17.72 15.47 24.04
C ILE A 290 17.04 16.78 23.62
N GLY A 291 16.82 17.72 24.53
CA GLY A 291 16.43 19.09 24.14
C GLY A 291 17.61 19.88 23.57
N ASP A 292 17.35 20.88 22.73
CA ASP A 292 18.38 21.69 22.05
C ASP A 292 19.41 22.32 22.99
N LYS A 293 18.99 22.69 24.21
CA LYS A 293 19.84 23.37 25.20
C LYS A 293 20.43 22.43 26.24
N VAL A 294 20.36 21.12 26.03
CA VAL A 294 20.90 20.15 27.00
C VAL A 294 22.43 20.17 26.99
N LEU A 295 23.05 20.26 25.80
CA LEU A 295 24.49 20.38 25.64
C LEU A 295 24.88 21.85 25.51
N ASN A 296 25.07 22.52 26.64
CA ASN A 296 25.35 23.98 26.66
C ASN A 296 26.69 24.37 26.00
N ASP A 297 27.65 23.44 25.92
CA ASP A 297 29.03 23.72 25.50
C ASP A 297 29.35 23.25 24.07
N MET A 298 28.36 22.73 23.32
CA MET A 298 28.54 22.28 21.94
C MET A 298 27.22 22.14 21.19
N THR A 299 27.27 22.27 19.87
CA THR A 299 26.14 22.01 18.97
C THR A 299 25.86 20.51 18.84
N ILE A 300 24.64 20.15 18.40
CA ILE A 300 24.28 18.75 18.07
C ILE A 300 25.19 18.18 16.97
N SER A 301 25.65 18.99 16.03
CA SER A 301 26.59 18.57 14.99
C SER A 301 27.95 18.16 15.57
N GLU A 302 28.53 19.00 16.42
CA GLU A 302 29.79 18.70 17.12
C GLU A 302 29.64 17.49 18.06
N ALA A 303 28.48 17.36 18.71
CA ALA A 303 28.17 16.21 19.54
C ALA A 303 28.10 14.91 18.71
N ASN A 304 27.51 14.96 17.51
CA ASN A 304 27.48 13.83 16.58
C ASN A 304 28.88 13.44 16.06
N GLU A 305 29.75 14.40 15.76
CA GLU A 305 31.14 14.09 15.39
C GLU A 305 31.90 13.39 16.53
N LYS A 306 31.64 13.77 17.79
CA LYS A 306 32.21 13.09 18.97
C LYS A 306 31.60 11.71 19.25
N MET A 307 30.35 11.46 18.82
CA MET A 307 29.67 10.18 18.95
C MET A 307 29.83 9.25 17.74
N LYS A 308 30.57 9.70 16.71
CA LYS A 308 30.71 9.01 15.44
C LYS A 308 31.19 7.57 15.60
N GLY A 309 30.45 6.64 15.00
CA GLY A 309 30.69 5.21 15.11
C GLY A 309 30.04 4.56 16.33
N ASP A 310 29.68 5.34 17.35
CA ASP A 310 29.04 4.84 18.56
C ASP A 310 27.54 5.06 18.64
N GLY A 311 27.05 6.17 18.11
CA GLY A 311 25.64 6.49 17.99
C GLY A 311 25.46 7.86 17.33
N ARG A 312 24.24 8.37 17.38
CA ARG A 312 23.91 9.74 16.98
C ARG A 312 23.02 10.41 18.00
N ILE A 313 23.11 11.74 18.07
CA ILE A 313 22.25 12.59 18.89
C ILE A 313 21.28 13.33 17.96
N LEU A 314 20.00 13.30 18.32
CA LEU A 314 18.95 14.11 17.73
C LEU A 314 18.40 15.04 18.82
N SER A 315 17.92 16.21 18.43
CA SER A 315 17.10 17.02 19.33
C SER A 315 15.62 16.75 19.13
N TYR A 316 14.82 16.94 20.19
CA TYR A 316 13.36 16.90 20.06
C TYR A 316 12.88 17.91 19.04
N ASP A 317 13.43 19.12 19.05
CA ASP A 317 13.07 20.20 18.14
C ASP A 317 13.31 19.79 16.68
N LEU A 318 14.45 19.17 16.37
CA LEU A 318 14.74 18.65 15.03
C LEU A 318 13.74 17.56 14.64
N VAL A 319 13.52 16.57 15.51
CA VAL A 319 12.57 15.47 15.24
C VAL A 319 11.16 16.00 14.98
N ILE A 320 10.71 16.97 15.78
CA ILE A 320 9.39 17.59 15.67
C ILE A 320 9.30 18.40 14.37
N ASN A 321 10.26 19.28 14.11
CA ASN A 321 10.23 20.19 12.97
C ASN A 321 10.33 19.42 11.64
N ASP A 322 11.31 18.54 11.49
CA ASP A 322 11.49 17.75 10.26
C ASP A 322 10.25 16.89 9.97
N SER A 323 9.67 16.29 11.02
CA SER A 323 8.46 15.49 10.86
C SER A 323 7.25 16.35 10.50
N LEU A 324 7.05 17.50 11.17
CA LEU A 324 5.95 18.40 10.87
C LEU A 324 6.05 18.97 9.46
N GLU A 325 7.22 19.44 9.05
CA GLU A 325 7.45 19.98 7.71
C GLU A 325 7.11 18.93 6.66
N SER A 326 7.66 17.71 6.77
CA SER A 326 7.40 16.63 5.81
C SER A 326 5.91 16.28 5.67
N TYR A 327 5.17 16.13 6.78
CA TYR A 327 3.74 15.80 6.70
C TYR A 327 2.88 17.01 6.33
N GLN A 328 3.23 18.21 6.77
CA GLN A 328 2.47 19.42 6.48
C GLN A 328 2.62 19.83 5.01
N GLU A 329 3.82 19.72 4.42
CA GLU A 329 4.04 19.90 2.98
C GLU A 329 3.19 18.92 2.17
N TYR A 330 3.16 17.65 2.58
CA TYR A 330 2.29 16.67 1.94
C TYR A 330 0.82 17.07 2.05
N LEU A 331 0.32 17.39 3.26
CA LEU A 331 -1.07 17.79 3.47
C LEU A 331 -1.45 19.05 2.68
N ASP A 332 -0.52 20.01 2.58
CA ASP A 332 -0.70 21.24 1.83
C ASP A 332 -0.77 21.00 0.33
N SER A 333 0.03 20.07 -0.20
CA SER A 333 -0.01 19.63 -1.61
C SER A 333 -1.32 18.92 -1.99
N GLN A 334 -2.04 18.37 -1.00
CA GLN A 334 -3.27 17.59 -1.18
C GLN A 334 -4.55 18.36 -0.81
N LYS A 335 -4.48 19.68 -0.62
CA LYS A 335 -5.65 20.52 -0.25
C LYS A 335 -6.82 20.44 -1.24
N GLU A 336 -6.57 20.13 -2.52
CA GLU A 336 -7.64 19.90 -3.50
C GLU A 336 -8.38 18.57 -3.28
N VAL A 337 -7.69 17.50 -2.85
CA VAL A 337 -8.30 16.21 -2.46
C VAL A 337 -9.12 16.35 -1.17
N GLY A 338 -8.67 17.22 -0.24
CA GLY A 338 -9.41 17.55 0.98
C GLY A 338 -10.78 18.20 0.73
N LYS A 339 -10.91 19.05 -0.30
CA LYS A 339 -12.20 19.68 -0.69
C LYS A 339 -13.20 18.65 -1.21
N LEU A 340 -12.72 17.65 -1.95
CA LEU A 340 -13.56 16.53 -2.44
C LEU A 340 -14.08 15.69 -1.27
N LYS A 341 -13.24 15.46 -0.25
CA LYS A 341 -13.62 14.76 0.98
C LYS A 341 -14.63 15.53 1.84
N GLU A 342 -14.49 16.86 1.96
CA GLU A 342 -15.50 17.69 2.61
C GLU A 342 -16.84 17.69 1.87
N LEU A 343 -16.83 17.55 0.55
CA LEU A 343 -18.03 17.42 -0.26
C LEU A 343 -18.68 16.05 -0.07
N ILE A 344 -17.89 14.97 -0.13
CA ILE A 344 -18.36 13.59 0.06
C ILE A 344 -18.90 13.36 1.49
N ASN A 345 -18.29 13.96 2.51
CA ASN A 345 -18.77 13.87 3.90
C ASN A 345 -20.02 14.73 4.20
N LYS A 346 -20.42 15.61 3.26
CA LYS A 346 -21.64 16.44 3.37
C LYS A 346 -22.84 15.83 2.64
N ILE A 347 -22.63 14.72 1.95
CA ILE A 347 -23.66 13.87 1.32
C ILE A 347 -23.80 12.62 2.19
#